data_AF-A0A8J6EF09-F1
#
_entry.id   AF-A0A8J6EF09-F1
#
_cell.length_a   1.000
_cell.length_b   1.000
_cell.length_c   1.000
_cell.angle_alpha   90.00
_cell.angle_beta   90.00
_cell.angle_gamma   90.00
#
_symmetry.space_group_name_H-M   'P 1'
#
loop_
_entity.id
_entity.type
_entity.pdbx_description
1 polymer ?
#
loop_
_entity_poly.entity_id
_entity_poly.type
_entity_poly.pdbx_seq_one_letter_code
_entity_poly.pdbx_strand_id
1 'polypeptide(L)'
;MLKDRDSELLYFADVCAGIGGFSEYVLWRKKWHAKGFGLTLKGPNDFKLEGFYAASSELFEPYYGEGGVDGDGDVTRPENITAFRNFVMDNTDHKGVHFMMADGGFSVEGQENIQEILSKQLLLCQFLVGLSVIRTGGHFVCKTFDLFTPFSVGLIYLLYCCFERVSLFKPVTSRPANSERYVVCRNLKVGTEDVRNYLFTVNLRLNQLRNSEQDVSLVVPLEVLRGDRQFYEYMVRSNEGHCESQIKALAKIHGFVQDSTLSEPHQAELRKECLKMWGIPDQVRVAPTNTDAKTKFLQLIQSRDIETYSYKPTPLTTKTLEKLSHVLDYRCMVSGSEQKFLLGLGRSQIYTWGGRPAERWVKLELKTELPRDTLLSVEIVHELKGEGKAQRKIPAIHILDVLFLNGMDVRPQHFNQRVKEVYRLEEIQKIFLRLEMKVIKSSGGIPRLSYTGRDDRHFVPSGLYIVKTVNDPWVMAFSKSHNRKYFYNLKTQTSKFEVPVESIAPFHVCFSARLFWEWGEGVQIHESQKQDPNADKLSKDAVLHFIRMHQPSSSGCREER
;
A
#
# COMPACT_ATOMS: atom_id res chain seq x y z
N MET A 1 -14.48 12.95 -12.00
CA MET A 1 -15.19 12.17 -10.98
C MET A 1 -15.07 10.69 -11.31
N LEU A 2 -14.23 10.02 -10.52
CA LEU A 2 -14.17 8.59 -10.16
C LEU A 2 -12.90 8.48 -9.31
N LYS A 3 -12.93 9.13 -8.14
CA LYS A 3 -12.22 8.59 -6.97
C LYS A 3 -13.33 7.83 -6.26
N ASP A 4 -13.47 6.55 -6.55
CA ASP A 4 -14.27 5.70 -5.69
C ASP A 4 -13.69 5.83 -4.28
N ARG A 5 -14.56 6.05 -3.30
CA ARG A 5 -14.19 5.99 -1.88
C ARG A 5 -13.70 4.58 -1.48
N ASP A 6 -13.94 3.57 -2.32
CA ASP A 6 -13.56 2.17 -2.09
C ASP A 6 -12.09 1.84 -2.39
N SER A 7 -11.26 2.83 -2.76
CA SER A 7 -9.85 2.64 -3.11
C SER A 7 -8.85 3.11 -2.05
N GLU A 8 -9.29 3.45 -0.83
CA GLU A 8 -8.36 3.88 0.24
C GLU A 8 -7.61 2.67 0.82
N LEU A 9 -6.28 2.75 0.86
CA LEU A 9 -5.44 1.74 1.49
C LEU A 9 -5.70 1.71 3.00
N LEU A 10 -5.78 0.51 3.57
CA LEU A 10 -5.77 0.32 5.01
C LEU A 10 -4.34 0.49 5.54
N TYR A 11 -4.05 1.67 6.09
CA TYR A 11 -2.82 1.93 6.83
C TYR A 11 -2.87 1.38 8.26
N PHE A 12 -1.83 0.66 8.68
CA PHE A 12 -1.67 0.16 10.05
C PHE A 12 -0.22 0.30 10.54
N ALA A 13 -0.02 0.31 11.86
CA ALA A 13 1.31 0.25 12.47
C ALA A 13 1.46 -0.98 13.39
N ASP A 14 2.66 -1.54 13.46
CA ASP A 14 3.00 -2.70 14.30
C ASP A 14 4.30 -2.42 15.07
N VAL A 15 4.20 -2.22 16.39
CA VAL A 15 5.30 -1.72 17.22
C VAL A 15 5.68 -2.73 18.29
N CYS A 16 6.99 -2.90 18.51
CA CYS A 16 7.57 -3.90 19.42
C CYS A 16 7.10 -5.32 19.09
N ALA A 17 6.89 -5.62 17.82
CA ALA A 17 6.22 -6.82 17.35
C ALA A 17 7.10 -7.72 16.48
N GLY A 18 8.42 -7.60 16.55
CA GLY A 18 9.32 -8.57 15.92
C GLY A 18 9.00 -9.98 16.45
N ILE A 19 8.80 -10.99 15.60
CA ILE A 19 9.23 -11.13 14.20
C ILE A 19 8.21 -10.68 13.13
N GLY A 20 7.05 -10.13 13.52
CA GLY A 20 6.04 -9.55 12.61
C GLY A 20 4.75 -10.36 12.42
N GLY A 21 4.39 -11.24 13.36
CA GLY A 21 3.23 -12.13 13.24
C GLY A 21 1.89 -11.40 13.10
N PHE A 22 1.70 -10.28 13.81
CA PHE A 22 0.51 -9.45 13.68
C PHE A 22 0.39 -8.83 12.28
N SER A 23 1.49 -8.28 11.78
CA SER A 23 1.58 -7.77 10.40
C SER A 23 1.32 -8.84 9.34
N GLU A 24 1.85 -10.06 9.51
CA GLU A 24 1.60 -11.17 8.58
C GLU A 24 0.10 -11.50 8.50
N TYR A 25 -0.62 -11.50 9.63
CA TYR A 25 -2.07 -11.71 9.66
C TYR A 25 -2.83 -10.61 8.91
N VAL A 26 -2.54 -9.34 9.21
CA VAL A 26 -3.23 -8.20 8.57
C VAL A 26 -3.02 -8.23 7.06
N LEU A 27 -1.79 -8.41 6.61
CA LEU A 27 -1.46 -8.44 5.18
C LEU A 27 -2.00 -9.69 4.50
N TRP A 28 -2.03 -10.85 5.16
CA TRP A 28 -2.68 -12.05 4.61
C TRP A 28 -4.17 -11.83 4.37
N ARG A 29 -4.84 -11.18 5.33
CA ARG A 29 -6.29 -10.91 5.28
C ARG A 29 -6.64 -9.81 4.27
N LYS A 30 -5.84 -8.75 4.19
CA LYS A 30 -6.14 -7.56 3.37
C LYS A 30 -5.46 -7.54 2.01
N LYS A 31 -4.47 -8.40 1.79
CA LYS A 31 -3.66 -8.46 0.56
C LYS A 31 -3.05 -7.09 0.29
N TRP A 32 -3.05 -6.67 -0.98
CA TRP A 32 -2.48 -5.40 -1.44
C TRP A 32 -3.28 -4.15 -1.04
N HIS A 33 -4.42 -4.29 -0.37
CA HIS A 33 -5.21 -3.16 0.12
C HIS A 33 -4.76 -2.66 1.51
N ALA A 34 -3.60 -3.09 1.99
CA ALA A 34 -3.04 -2.64 3.26
C ALA A 34 -1.57 -2.26 3.11
N LYS A 35 -1.15 -1.25 3.87
CA LYS A 35 0.23 -0.82 4.01
C LYS A 35 0.56 -0.73 5.50
N GLY A 36 1.57 -1.47 5.92
CA GLY A 36 2.01 -1.52 7.31
C GLY A 36 3.31 -0.76 7.53
N PHE A 37 3.47 -0.21 8.72
CA PHE A 37 4.70 0.45 9.20
C PHE A 37 5.16 -0.20 10.51
N GLY A 38 6.43 -0.55 10.61
CA GLY A 38 6.97 -1.30 11.74
C GLY A 38 8.02 -0.54 12.53
N LEU A 39 8.02 -0.68 13.85
CA LEU A 39 9.12 -0.24 14.73
C LEU A 39 9.39 -1.34 15.76
N THR A 40 10.57 -1.93 15.77
CA THR A 40 10.98 -2.93 16.76
C THR A 40 12.49 -2.85 16.98
N LEU A 41 12.96 -3.34 18.13
CA LEU A 41 14.40 -3.45 18.40
C LEU A 41 15.09 -4.32 17.34
N LYS A 42 16.24 -3.86 16.86
CA LYS A 42 17.11 -4.68 16.00
C LYS A 42 17.69 -5.89 16.74
N GLY A 43 18.23 -6.83 15.97
CA GLY A 43 18.93 -8.01 16.48
C GLY A 43 18.03 -9.25 16.52
N PRO A 44 18.12 -10.10 17.56
CA PRO A 44 17.37 -11.38 17.60
C PRO A 44 15.85 -11.23 17.50
N ASN A 45 15.33 -10.08 17.95
CA ASN A 45 13.91 -9.75 18.01
C ASN A 45 13.48 -8.78 16.88
N ASP A 46 14.26 -8.70 15.80
CA ASP A 46 13.91 -7.90 14.63
C ASP A 46 12.79 -8.55 13.81
N PHE A 47 12.17 -7.78 12.91
CA PHE A 47 11.26 -8.30 11.90
C PHE A 47 11.96 -9.33 11.02
N LYS A 48 11.35 -10.52 10.92
CA LYS A 48 11.79 -11.57 9.99
C LYS A 48 10.87 -11.56 8.79
N LEU A 49 11.00 -10.51 7.98
CA LEU A 49 10.16 -10.33 6.77
C LEU A 49 10.28 -11.52 5.83
N GLU A 50 11.42 -12.20 5.85
CA GLU A 50 11.62 -13.43 5.10
C GLU A 50 10.76 -14.61 5.56
N GLY A 51 10.29 -14.56 6.79
CA GLY A 51 9.34 -15.51 7.38
C GLY A 51 7.88 -15.22 7.02
N PHE A 52 7.56 -14.12 6.32
CA PHE A 52 6.18 -13.84 5.91
C PHE A 52 5.80 -14.79 4.77
N TYR A 53 5.21 -15.92 5.13
CA TYR A 53 4.83 -16.97 4.19
C TYR A 53 3.40 -16.76 3.71
N ALA A 54 2.52 -16.30 4.60
CA ALA A 54 1.11 -16.07 4.28
C ALA A 54 0.87 -14.74 3.54
N ALA A 55 1.81 -13.80 3.61
CA ALA A 55 1.68 -12.46 3.04
C ALA A 55 2.95 -11.98 2.31
N SER A 56 2.82 -10.93 1.51
CA SER A 56 3.95 -10.21 0.93
C SER A 56 4.48 -9.18 1.90
N SER A 57 5.76 -9.31 2.28
CA SER A 57 6.42 -8.36 3.17
C SER A 57 6.67 -6.99 2.52
N GLU A 58 6.62 -6.88 1.18
CA GLU A 58 6.83 -5.62 0.44
C GLU A 58 5.72 -4.59 0.73
N LEU A 59 4.62 -5.02 1.33
CA LEU A 59 3.52 -4.18 1.81
C LEU A 59 3.72 -3.71 3.27
N PHE A 60 4.85 -4.06 3.88
CA PHE A 60 5.27 -3.67 5.22
C PHE A 60 6.60 -2.94 5.18
N GLU A 61 6.72 -1.84 5.92
CA GLU A 61 7.94 -1.02 5.93
C GLU A 61 8.47 -0.86 7.35
N PRO A 62 9.52 -1.63 7.72
CA PRO A 62 10.24 -1.41 8.96
C PRO A 62 10.96 -0.07 8.96
N TYR A 63 10.93 0.61 10.10
CA TYR A 63 11.61 1.87 10.33
C TYR A 63 12.13 1.89 11.77
N TYR A 64 13.43 2.14 11.95
CA TYR A 64 14.12 1.91 13.23
C TYR A 64 14.40 3.21 14.00
N GLY A 65 13.63 4.26 13.73
CA GLY A 65 13.72 5.54 14.42
C GLY A 65 14.72 6.50 13.78
N GLU A 66 15.52 7.20 14.59
CA GLU A 66 16.52 8.14 14.11
C GLU A 66 17.55 7.42 13.21
N GLY A 67 17.85 7.98 12.04
CA GLY A 67 18.65 7.30 11.00
C GLY A 67 17.86 6.33 10.11
N GLY A 68 16.55 6.20 10.30
CA GLY A 68 15.66 5.43 9.44
C GLY A 68 15.95 3.94 9.48
N VAL A 69 16.39 3.36 8.37
CA VAL A 69 16.73 1.92 8.29
C VAL A 69 17.95 1.55 9.14
N ASP A 70 18.81 2.53 9.47
CA ASP A 70 20.05 2.32 10.20
C ASP A 70 19.90 2.51 11.72
N GLY A 71 18.75 2.98 12.20
CA GLY A 71 18.46 3.17 13.64
C GLY A 71 18.44 1.86 14.46
N ASP A 72 18.31 1.97 15.78
CA ASP A 72 18.31 0.81 16.70
C ASP A 72 16.92 0.22 16.96
N GLY A 73 15.86 0.98 16.67
CA GLY A 73 14.47 0.61 16.89
C GLY A 73 14.02 0.62 18.36
N ASP A 74 14.78 1.25 19.26
CA ASP A 74 14.41 1.37 20.67
C ASP A 74 13.27 2.38 20.83
N VAL A 75 12.07 1.86 21.10
CA VAL A 75 10.84 2.65 21.28
C VAL A 75 10.90 3.57 22.51
N THR A 76 11.84 3.35 23.44
CA THR A 76 11.96 4.17 24.65
C THR A 76 12.74 5.47 24.42
N ARG A 77 13.42 5.59 23.27
CA ARG A 77 14.19 6.78 22.89
C ARG A 77 13.27 7.86 22.29
N PRO A 78 13.28 9.10 22.82
CA PRO A 78 12.43 10.19 22.34
C PRO A 78 12.65 10.52 20.85
N GLU A 79 13.89 10.39 20.37
CA GLU A 79 14.27 10.67 18.99
C GLU A 79 13.62 9.65 18.04
N ASN A 80 13.62 8.37 18.44
CA ASN A 80 13.00 7.29 17.67
C ASN A 80 11.48 7.42 17.60
N ILE A 81 10.82 7.78 18.72
CA ILE A 81 9.37 8.04 18.76
C ILE A 81 9.02 9.17 17.78
N THR A 82 9.79 10.25 17.82
CA THR A 82 9.57 11.43 16.96
C THR A 82 9.81 11.10 15.48
N ALA A 83 10.90 10.39 15.17
CA ALA A 83 11.25 9.98 13.81
C ALA A 83 10.19 9.03 13.23
N PHE A 84 9.78 8.00 13.98
CA PHE A 84 8.73 7.07 13.53
C PHE A 84 7.39 7.77 13.33
N ARG A 85 7.02 8.69 14.23
CA ARG A 85 5.82 9.52 14.05
C ARG A 85 5.86 10.27 12.73
N ASN A 86 6.94 11.00 12.47
CA ASN A 86 7.05 11.81 11.25
C ASN A 86 6.98 10.93 10.00
N PHE A 87 7.73 9.82 9.99
CA PHE A 87 7.69 8.83 8.92
C PHE A 87 6.27 8.32 8.63
N VAL A 88 5.50 7.95 9.65
CA VAL A 88 4.11 7.49 9.47
C VAL A 88 3.23 8.61 8.94
N MET A 89 3.35 9.83 9.47
CA MET A 89 2.52 10.97 9.03
C MET A 89 2.80 11.33 7.57
N ASP A 90 4.06 11.36 7.16
CA ASP A 90 4.47 11.67 5.77
C ASP A 90 3.93 10.63 4.77
N ASN A 91 3.74 9.39 5.20
CA ASN A 91 3.25 8.28 4.36
C ASN A 91 1.73 8.03 4.45
N THR A 92 0.99 8.87 5.18
CA THR A 92 -0.46 8.69 5.43
C THR A 92 -1.28 9.96 5.22
N ASP A 93 -0.85 10.83 4.29
CA ASP A 93 -1.45 12.14 4.03
C ASP A 93 -1.58 12.99 5.31
N HIS A 94 -0.62 12.87 6.23
CA HIS A 94 -0.63 13.50 7.57
C HIS A 94 -1.86 13.20 8.43
N LYS A 95 -2.58 12.09 8.16
CA LYS A 95 -3.73 11.66 8.96
C LYS A 95 -3.33 10.68 10.07
N GLY A 96 -2.30 9.87 9.84
CA GLY A 96 -1.95 8.73 10.69
C GLY A 96 -2.61 7.42 10.24
N VAL A 97 -2.29 6.33 10.95
CA VAL A 97 -2.79 4.97 10.64
C VAL A 97 -4.22 4.74 11.12
N HIS A 98 -4.94 3.82 10.48
CA HIS A 98 -6.29 3.43 10.91
C HIS A 98 -6.27 2.70 12.25
N PHE A 99 -5.25 1.88 12.48
CA PHE A 99 -5.02 1.26 13.77
C PHE A 99 -3.56 0.95 13.99
N MET A 100 -3.19 0.82 15.26
CA MET A 100 -1.87 0.36 15.68
C MET A 100 -2.02 -0.89 16.56
N MET A 101 -1.11 -1.83 16.35
CA MET A 101 -0.91 -3.00 17.20
C MET A 101 0.43 -2.86 17.91
N ALA A 102 0.50 -3.31 19.15
CA ALA A 102 1.72 -3.30 19.93
C ALA A 102 1.84 -4.56 20.79
N ASP A 103 2.99 -5.24 20.72
CA ASP A 103 3.20 -6.55 21.36
C ASP A 103 4.51 -6.61 22.17
N GLY A 104 4.90 -5.48 22.75
CA GLY A 104 6.14 -5.35 23.50
C GLY A 104 6.22 -6.27 24.71
N GLY A 105 7.35 -6.96 24.83
CA GLY A 105 7.73 -7.77 25.97
C GLY A 105 9.19 -8.18 25.86
N PHE A 106 9.80 -8.55 26.98
CA PHE A 106 11.16 -9.08 27.03
C PHE A 106 11.23 -10.15 28.11
N SER A 107 12.30 -10.96 28.08
CA SER A 107 12.49 -12.02 29.08
C SER A 107 12.69 -11.42 30.47
N VAL A 108 11.98 -11.99 31.45
CA VAL A 108 12.05 -11.64 32.87
C VAL A 108 12.33 -12.90 33.70
N GLU A 109 13.07 -13.83 33.12
CA GLU A 109 13.39 -15.13 33.73
C GLU A 109 13.97 -14.96 35.14
N GLY A 110 13.37 -15.66 36.10
CA GLY A 110 13.71 -15.59 37.53
C GLY A 110 13.10 -14.40 38.29
N GLN A 111 12.36 -13.52 37.60
CA GLN A 111 11.73 -12.31 38.16
C GLN A 111 10.31 -12.10 37.61
N GLU A 112 9.61 -13.18 37.28
CA GLU A 112 8.32 -13.15 36.57
C GLU A 112 7.26 -12.34 37.32
N ASN A 113 7.27 -12.40 38.66
CA ASN A 113 6.30 -11.70 39.51
C ASN A 113 6.40 -10.17 39.47
N ILE A 114 7.52 -9.62 38.99
CA ILE A 114 7.73 -8.16 38.87
C ILE A 114 7.74 -7.69 37.42
N GLN A 115 7.26 -8.52 36.48
CA GLN A 115 7.22 -8.19 35.05
C GLN A 115 6.48 -6.87 34.75
N GLU A 116 5.39 -6.59 35.46
CA GLU A 116 4.65 -5.33 35.32
C GLU A 116 5.56 -4.12 35.58
N ILE A 117 6.35 -4.17 36.64
CA ILE A 117 7.23 -3.08 37.06
C ILE A 117 8.39 -2.94 36.07
N LEU A 118 9.03 -4.05 35.70
CA LEU A 118 10.15 -4.05 34.76
C LEU A 118 9.75 -3.52 33.37
N SER A 119 8.52 -3.81 32.92
CA SER A 119 8.03 -3.40 31.60
C SER A 119 7.29 -2.07 31.58
N LYS A 120 7.24 -1.33 32.69
CA LYS A 120 6.44 -0.09 32.84
C LYS A 120 6.75 0.98 31.77
N GLN A 121 8.04 1.20 31.47
CA GLN A 121 8.44 2.22 30.48
C GLN A 121 8.04 1.78 29.07
N LEU A 122 8.17 0.49 28.77
CA LEU A 122 7.78 -0.09 27.49
C LEU A 122 6.26 0.04 27.27
N LEU A 123 5.45 -0.22 28.30
CA LEU A 123 4.01 -0.01 28.25
C LEU A 123 3.65 1.46 27.97
N LEU A 124 4.28 2.39 28.70
CA LEU A 124 4.09 3.83 28.49
C LEU A 124 4.44 4.24 27.05
N CYS A 125 5.59 3.79 26.54
CA CYS A 125 6.06 4.17 25.20
C CYS A 125 5.15 3.62 24.10
N GLN A 126 4.62 2.40 24.24
CA GLN A 126 3.65 1.86 23.29
C GLN A 126 2.36 2.70 23.25
N PHE A 127 1.86 3.16 24.41
CA PHE A 127 0.69 4.03 24.49
C PHE A 127 0.96 5.40 23.89
N LEU A 128 2.13 5.98 24.20
CA LEU A 128 2.60 7.24 23.63
C LEU A 128 2.71 7.18 22.10
N VAL A 129 3.31 6.12 21.55
CA VAL A 129 3.39 5.94 20.09
C VAL A 129 1.99 5.79 19.51
N GLY A 130 1.09 5.02 20.13
CA GLY A 130 -0.31 4.91 19.74
C GLY A 130 -0.99 6.27 19.59
N LEU A 131 -0.92 7.12 20.63
CA LEU A 131 -1.47 8.48 20.58
C LEU A 131 -0.73 9.42 19.61
N SER A 132 0.44 9.03 19.13
CA SER A 132 1.25 9.85 18.22
C SER A 132 0.97 9.57 16.74
N VAL A 133 0.55 8.35 16.38
CA VAL A 133 0.47 7.89 14.98
C VAL A 133 -0.93 7.46 14.53
N ILE A 134 -1.86 7.20 15.46
CA ILE A 134 -3.22 6.78 15.12
C ILE A 134 -4.04 8.01 14.69
N ARG A 135 -4.81 7.88 13.61
CA ARG A 135 -5.74 8.92 13.14
C ARG A 135 -6.92 9.10 14.09
N THR A 136 -7.55 10.27 14.10
CA THR A 136 -8.87 10.45 14.75
C THR A 136 -9.86 9.39 14.25
N GLY A 137 -10.58 8.76 15.17
CA GLY A 137 -11.48 7.63 14.89
C GLY A 137 -10.76 6.28 14.73
N GLY A 138 -9.42 6.25 14.76
CA GLY A 138 -8.64 5.02 14.66
C GLY A 138 -8.68 4.15 15.92
N HIS A 139 -7.98 3.00 15.88
CA HIS A 139 -8.04 1.98 16.94
C HIS A 139 -6.66 1.59 17.46
N PHE A 140 -6.60 1.05 18.68
CA PHE A 140 -5.37 0.60 19.30
C PHE A 140 -5.55 -0.75 19.98
N VAL A 141 -4.60 -1.66 19.79
CA VAL A 141 -4.52 -2.92 20.52
C VAL A 141 -3.10 -3.07 21.06
N CYS A 142 -2.95 -3.20 22.37
CA CYS A 142 -1.63 -3.32 23.00
C CYS A 142 -1.61 -4.45 24.00
N LYS A 143 -0.59 -5.31 23.91
CA LYS A 143 -0.30 -6.27 24.97
C LYS A 143 0.07 -5.54 26.25
N THR A 144 -0.39 -6.09 27.36
CA THR A 144 0.02 -5.75 28.70
C THR A 144 0.07 -7.02 29.54
N PHE A 145 0.58 -6.89 30.76
CA PHE A 145 0.67 -7.99 31.72
C PHE A 145 -0.30 -7.71 32.87
N ASP A 146 0.17 -7.88 34.10
CA ASP A 146 -0.54 -7.41 35.26
C ASP A 146 -0.70 -5.88 35.25
N LEU A 147 -1.79 -5.43 35.87
CA LEU A 147 -2.20 -4.03 35.96
C LEU A 147 -2.54 -3.70 37.42
N PHE A 148 -1.69 -4.11 38.36
CA PHE A 148 -1.91 -3.89 39.79
C PHE A 148 -1.37 -2.53 40.24
N THR A 149 -0.31 -2.05 39.61
CA THR A 149 0.34 -0.81 40.03
C THR A 149 -0.50 0.41 39.66
N PRO A 150 -0.53 1.45 40.51
CA PRO A 150 -1.16 2.72 40.17
C PRO A 150 -0.62 3.38 38.90
N PHE A 151 0.66 3.14 38.58
CA PHE A 151 1.27 3.59 37.33
C PHE A 151 0.55 2.97 36.11
N SER A 152 0.46 1.64 36.04
CA SER A 152 -0.19 0.95 34.92
C SER A 152 -1.68 1.28 34.83
N VAL A 153 -2.39 1.31 35.96
CA VAL A 153 -3.82 1.71 35.98
C VAL A 153 -4.00 3.15 35.52
N GLY A 154 -3.10 4.05 35.91
CA GLY A 154 -3.07 5.44 35.45
C GLY A 154 -2.88 5.55 33.92
N LEU A 155 -2.02 4.73 33.33
CA LEU A 155 -1.86 4.67 31.87
C LEU A 155 -3.15 4.19 31.17
N ILE A 156 -3.83 3.18 31.71
CA ILE A 156 -5.12 2.71 31.18
C ILE A 156 -6.19 3.82 31.29
N TYR A 157 -6.21 4.57 32.39
CA TYR A 157 -7.11 5.69 32.58
C TYR A 157 -6.89 6.79 31.52
N LEU A 158 -5.63 7.11 31.19
CA LEU A 158 -5.32 8.06 30.12
C LEU A 158 -5.84 7.58 28.76
N LEU A 159 -5.72 6.29 28.42
CA LEU A 159 -6.33 5.74 27.22
C LEU A 159 -7.87 5.81 27.26
N TYR A 160 -8.49 5.54 28.41
CA TYR A 160 -9.93 5.67 28.61
C TYR A 160 -10.41 7.12 28.36
N CYS A 161 -9.63 8.12 28.77
CA CYS A 161 -9.90 9.52 28.45
C CYS A 161 -9.76 9.81 26.95
N CYS A 162 -8.75 9.23 26.27
CA CYS A 162 -8.42 9.51 24.87
C CYS A 162 -9.27 8.75 23.83
N PHE A 163 -9.88 7.63 24.16
CA PHE A 163 -10.67 6.82 23.23
C PHE A 163 -12.15 6.80 23.61
N GLU A 164 -13.06 6.59 22.66
CA GLU A 164 -14.49 6.46 22.95
C GLU A 164 -14.82 5.22 23.76
N ARG A 165 -14.09 4.12 23.55
CA ARG A 165 -14.28 2.87 24.30
C ARG A 165 -12.97 2.14 24.51
N VAL A 166 -12.76 1.68 25.75
CA VAL A 166 -11.60 0.87 26.14
C VAL A 166 -12.08 -0.41 26.82
N SER A 167 -11.42 -1.53 26.54
CA SER A 167 -11.66 -2.81 27.21
C SER A 167 -10.36 -3.55 27.46
N LEU A 168 -10.30 -4.26 28.58
CA LEU A 168 -9.27 -5.26 28.88
C LEU A 168 -9.78 -6.64 28.47
N PHE A 169 -8.99 -7.37 27.68
CA PHE A 169 -9.40 -8.65 27.12
C PHE A 169 -8.23 -9.62 27.03
N LYS A 170 -8.42 -10.85 27.53
CA LYS A 170 -7.49 -11.97 27.33
C LYS A 170 -8.08 -12.92 26.29
N PRO A 171 -7.53 -12.99 25.07
CA PRO A 171 -8.01 -13.96 24.08
C PRO A 171 -7.65 -15.39 24.50
N VAL A 172 -8.44 -16.37 24.07
CA VAL A 172 -8.17 -17.80 24.34
C VAL A 172 -6.86 -18.31 23.71
N THR A 173 -6.31 -17.57 22.73
CA THR A 173 -4.99 -17.84 22.13
C THR A 173 -3.82 -17.34 23.00
N SER A 174 -4.08 -16.51 24.01
CA SER A 174 -3.13 -16.18 25.06
C SER A 174 -3.16 -17.28 26.11
N ARG A 175 -2.00 -17.84 26.48
CA ARG A 175 -1.93 -18.99 27.40
C ARG A 175 -2.64 -18.65 28.73
N PRO A 176 -3.49 -19.52 29.27
CA PRO A 176 -4.38 -19.17 30.38
C PRO A 176 -3.64 -18.90 31.71
N ALA A 177 -2.43 -19.42 31.88
CA ALA A 177 -1.66 -19.31 33.12
C ALA A 177 -0.74 -18.08 33.20
N ASN A 178 -0.53 -17.35 32.10
CA ASN A 178 0.30 -16.14 32.12
C ASN A 178 -0.54 -14.87 32.36
N SER A 179 0.13 -13.80 32.77
CA SER A 179 -0.51 -12.50 33.04
C SER A 179 -0.83 -11.71 31.77
N GLU A 180 -0.49 -12.22 30.58
CA GLU A 180 -0.72 -11.54 29.31
C GLU A 180 -2.22 -11.28 29.11
N ARG A 181 -2.52 -10.04 28.72
CA ARG A 181 -3.83 -9.61 28.25
C ARG A 181 -3.65 -8.43 27.30
N TYR A 182 -4.72 -7.99 26.66
CA TYR A 182 -4.68 -6.87 25.72
C TYR A 182 -5.60 -5.76 26.18
N VAL A 183 -5.12 -4.52 26.11
CA VAL A 183 -6.00 -3.34 26.09
C VAL A 183 -6.43 -3.08 24.66
N VAL A 184 -7.73 -2.95 24.44
CA VAL A 184 -8.36 -2.69 23.14
C VAL A 184 -9.08 -1.37 23.22
N CYS A 185 -8.62 -0.38 22.46
CA CYS A 185 -9.18 0.96 22.40
C CYS A 185 -9.80 1.22 21.03
N ARG A 186 -11.02 1.75 21.03
CA ARG A 186 -11.79 2.06 19.82
C ARG A 186 -12.07 3.55 19.75
N ASN A 187 -11.94 4.08 18.53
CA ASN A 187 -12.16 5.46 18.13
C ASN A 187 -11.36 6.47 18.98
N LEU A 188 -10.15 6.80 18.53
CA LEU A 188 -9.37 7.90 19.11
C LEU A 188 -10.15 9.22 18.98
N LYS A 189 -10.33 9.93 20.10
CA LYS A 189 -11.01 11.23 20.14
C LYS A 189 -10.14 12.34 19.52
N VAL A 190 -10.75 13.49 19.25
CA VAL A 190 -10.01 14.72 18.91
C VAL A 190 -9.45 15.35 20.19
N GLY A 191 -8.32 16.07 20.11
CA GLY A 191 -7.80 16.85 21.24
C GLY A 191 -6.98 16.02 22.24
N THR A 192 -6.33 14.94 21.80
CA THR A 192 -5.51 14.07 22.66
C THR A 192 -4.04 14.49 22.74
N GLU A 193 -3.68 15.63 22.17
CA GLU A 193 -2.32 16.15 22.07
C GLU A 193 -1.69 16.42 23.44
N ASP A 194 -2.48 16.92 24.40
CA ASP A 194 -1.97 17.22 25.75
C ASP A 194 -1.56 15.94 26.49
N VAL A 195 -2.36 14.88 26.38
CA VAL A 195 -2.03 13.57 26.97
C VAL A 195 -0.80 12.97 26.28
N ARG A 196 -0.71 13.09 24.95
CA ARG A 196 0.48 12.65 24.21
C ARG A 196 1.73 13.40 24.68
N ASN A 197 1.67 14.73 24.79
CA ASN A 197 2.80 15.56 25.21
C ASN A 197 3.18 15.26 26.68
N TYR A 198 2.19 15.06 27.55
CA TYR A 198 2.41 14.63 28.94
C TYR A 198 3.16 13.30 29.01
N LEU A 199 2.70 12.26 28.30
CA LEU A 199 3.38 10.97 28.28
C LEU A 199 4.79 11.06 27.69
N PHE A 200 5.01 11.94 26.70
CA PHE A 200 6.35 12.21 26.16
C PHE A 200 7.28 12.78 27.25
N THR A 201 6.81 13.74 28.04
CA THR A 201 7.54 14.28 29.19
C THR A 201 7.80 13.24 30.27
N VAL A 202 6.83 12.36 30.56
CA VAL A 202 7.04 11.26 31.52
C VAL A 202 8.10 10.29 31.02
N ASN A 203 8.11 9.96 29.72
CA ASN A 203 9.15 9.09 29.15
C ASN A 203 10.55 9.73 29.29
N LEU A 204 10.68 11.03 28.99
CA LEU A 204 11.93 11.77 29.22
C LEU A 204 12.37 11.68 30.68
N ARG A 205 11.43 11.81 31.63
CA ARG A 205 11.73 11.70 33.05
C ARG A 205 12.17 10.29 33.44
N LEU A 206 11.52 9.24 32.93
CA LEU A 206 11.92 7.85 33.16
C LEU A 206 13.34 7.58 32.63
N ASN A 207 13.69 8.09 31.45
CA ASN A 207 15.04 7.98 30.91
C ASN A 207 16.09 8.65 31.80
N GLN A 208 15.79 9.83 32.36
CA GLN A 208 16.69 10.51 33.31
C GLN A 208 16.88 9.73 34.61
N LEU A 209 15.91 8.91 35.00
CA LEU A 209 15.87 8.19 36.27
C LEU A 209 16.36 6.73 36.17
N ARG A 210 16.71 6.21 34.99
CA ARG A 210 17.05 4.78 34.78
C ARG A 210 18.09 4.19 35.75
N ASN A 211 19.06 5.00 36.17
CA ASN A 211 20.13 4.60 37.09
C ASN A 211 20.05 5.32 38.44
N SER A 212 18.85 5.78 38.81
CA SER A 212 18.55 6.46 40.07
C SER A 212 17.82 5.52 41.03
N GLU A 213 17.84 5.84 42.32
CA GLU A 213 16.96 5.23 43.33
C GLU A 213 15.51 5.75 43.24
N GLN A 214 15.27 6.83 42.48
CA GLN A 214 13.96 7.40 42.25
C GLN A 214 13.33 6.88 40.97
N ASP A 215 12.00 6.75 40.96
CA ASP A 215 11.22 6.34 39.79
C ASP A 215 9.86 7.08 39.77
N VAL A 216 9.22 7.16 38.61
CA VAL A 216 7.88 7.73 38.45
C VAL A 216 6.82 6.69 38.85
N SER A 217 6.32 6.75 40.08
CA SER A 217 5.36 5.76 40.61
C SER A 217 3.90 6.01 40.19
N LEU A 218 3.57 7.23 39.75
CA LEU A 218 2.21 7.66 39.41
C LEU A 218 2.24 8.54 38.15
N VAL A 219 1.28 8.32 37.25
CA VAL A 219 0.99 9.20 36.11
C VAL A 219 -0.40 9.86 36.20
N VAL A 220 -1.23 9.38 37.13
CA VAL A 220 -2.52 9.98 37.49
C VAL A 220 -2.66 9.84 39.01
N PRO A 221 -3.07 10.90 39.74
CA PRO A 221 -3.29 10.80 41.18
C PRO A 221 -4.33 9.74 41.55
N LEU A 222 -4.11 9.02 42.65
CA LEU A 222 -5.02 7.96 43.09
C LEU A 222 -6.43 8.47 43.40
N GLU A 223 -6.53 9.73 43.84
CA GLU A 223 -7.79 10.40 44.14
C GLU A 223 -8.63 10.59 42.89
N VAL A 224 -7.99 10.88 41.75
CA VAL A 224 -8.65 11.00 40.44
C VAL A 224 -9.12 9.62 39.97
N LEU A 225 -8.26 8.61 40.06
CA LEU A 225 -8.58 7.24 39.65
C LEU A 225 -9.75 6.65 40.45
N ARG A 226 -9.79 6.88 41.77
CA ARG A 226 -10.88 6.43 42.65
C ARG A 226 -12.13 7.31 42.53
N GLY A 227 -11.97 8.57 42.13
CA GLY A 227 -13.07 9.49 41.89
C GLY A 227 -13.97 9.06 40.74
N ASP A 228 -13.40 8.48 39.68
CA ASP A 228 -14.16 7.80 38.63
C ASP A 228 -14.52 6.36 39.09
N ARG A 229 -15.67 6.25 39.76
CA ARG A 229 -16.15 4.96 40.29
C ARG A 229 -16.36 3.90 39.21
N GLN A 230 -16.85 4.29 38.04
CA GLN A 230 -17.16 3.33 36.97
C GLN A 230 -15.87 2.72 36.43
N PHE A 231 -14.86 3.54 36.18
CA PHE A 231 -13.54 3.09 35.79
C PHE A 231 -12.89 2.22 36.87
N TYR A 232 -12.89 2.69 38.12
CA TYR A 232 -12.25 2.01 39.24
C TYR A 232 -12.84 0.61 39.48
N GLU A 233 -14.18 0.51 39.55
CA GLU A 233 -14.88 -0.76 39.75
C GLU A 233 -14.64 -1.73 38.59
N TYR A 234 -14.54 -1.23 37.35
CA TYR A 234 -14.17 -2.05 36.18
C TYR A 234 -12.75 -2.61 36.31
N MET A 235 -11.78 -1.78 36.69
CA MET A 235 -10.39 -2.20 36.84
C MET A 235 -10.21 -3.25 37.93
N VAL A 236 -10.86 -3.06 39.09
CA VAL A 236 -10.85 -4.04 40.19
C VAL A 236 -11.42 -5.38 39.71
N ARG A 237 -12.62 -5.36 39.13
CA ARG A 237 -13.29 -6.57 38.63
C ARG A 237 -12.48 -7.27 37.54
N SER A 238 -11.87 -6.52 36.63
CA SER A 238 -11.03 -7.08 35.56
C SER A 238 -9.79 -7.76 36.13
N ASN A 239 -9.16 -7.18 37.15
CA ASN A 239 -7.97 -7.74 37.76
C ASN A 239 -8.31 -9.00 38.57
N GLU A 240 -9.31 -8.93 39.44
CA GLU A 240 -9.74 -10.08 40.24
C GLU A 240 -10.20 -11.26 39.38
N GLY A 241 -11.02 -11.00 38.35
CA GLY A 241 -11.48 -12.06 37.44
C GLY A 241 -10.36 -12.71 36.64
N HIS A 242 -9.33 -11.94 36.26
CA HIS A 242 -8.14 -12.51 35.63
C HIS A 242 -7.34 -13.35 36.62
N CYS A 243 -7.09 -12.85 37.83
CA CYS A 243 -6.39 -13.59 38.89
C CYS A 243 -7.07 -14.93 39.19
N GLU A 244 -8.40 -14.93 39.34
CA GLU A 244 -9.16 -16.16 39.62
C GLU A 244 -8.96 -17.21 38.50
N SER A 245 -9.02 -16.77 37.25
CA SER A 245 -8.82 -17.64 36.09
C SER A 245 -7.38 -18.15 36.00
N GLN A 246 -6.40 -17.27 36.27
CA GLN A 246 -4.98 -17.58 36.22
C GLN A 246 -4.57 -18.56 37.32
N ILE A 247 -5.07 -18.37 38.55
CA ILE A 247 -4.84 -19.29 39.69
C ILE A 247 -5.33 -20.70 39.34
N LYS A 248 -6.54 -20.83 38.78
CA LYS A 248 -7.08 -22.12 38.34
C LYS A 248 -6.20 -22.75 37.26
N ALA A 249 -5.71 -21.97 36.30
CA ALA A 249 -4.84 -22.46 35.22
C ALA A 249 -3.46 -22.89 35.74
N LEU A 250 -2.87 -22.16 36.69
CA LEU A 250 -1.61 -22.52 37.34
C LEU A 250 -1.75 -23.81 38.16
N ALA A 251 -2.80 -23.93 38.97
CA ALA A 251 -3.11 -25.14 39.73
C ALA A 251 -3.34 -26.34 38.79
N LYS A 252 -4.01 -26.12 37.66
CA LYS A 252 -4.20 -27.14 36.62
C LYS A 252 -2.87 -27.62 36.03
N ILE A 253 -1.97 -26.71 35.66
CA ILE A 253 -0.63 -27.08 35.17
C ILE A 253 0.13 -27.88 36.23
N HIS A 254 0.09 -27.44 37.50
CA HIS A 254 0.72 -28.18 38.59
C HIS A 254 0.17 -29.61 38.71
N GLY A 255 -1.15 -29.78 38.62
CA GLY A 255 -1.78 -31.11 38.60
C GLY A 255 -1.28 -31.99 37.44
N PHE A 256 -1.17 -31.43 36.22
CA PHE A 256 -0.65 -32.16 35.06
C PHE A 256 0.84 -32.50 35.16
N VAL A 257 1.62 -31.73 35.92
CA VAL A 257 3.02 -32.05 36.23
C VAL A 257 3.10 -33.21 37.23
N GLN A 258 2.19 -33.26 38.20
CA GLN A 258 2.13 -34.35 39.18
C GLN A 258 1.57 -35.65 38.58
N ASP A 259 0.62 -35.55 37.65
CA ASP A 259 -0.02 -36.68 36.98
C ASP A 259 -0.02 -36.48 35.45
N SER A 260 0.90 -37.18 34.78
CA SER A 260 1.05 -37.14 33.33
C SER A 260 -0.02 -37.92 32.56
N THR A 261 -0.95 -38.58 33.25
CA THR A 261 -2.10 -39.25 32.62
C THR A 261 -3.25 -38.28 32.33
N LEU A 262 -3.26 -37.10 32.96
CA LEU A 262 -4.24 -36.05 32.71
C LEU A 262 -4.10 -35.49 31.28
N SER A 263 -5.23 -35.24 30.63
CA SER A 263 -5.27 -34.72 29.27
C SER A 263 -6.48 -33.81 29.04
N GLU A 264 -6.41 -32.99 27.99
CA GLU A 264 -7.52 -32.15 27.52
C GLU A 264 -8.13 -32.75 26.25
N PRO A 265 -9.21 -33.55 26.35
CA PRO A 265 -9.69 -34.37 25.24
C PRO A 265 -10.26 -33.55 24.07
N HIS A 266 -10.71 -32.31 24.30
CA HIS A 266 -11.42 -31.50 23.31
C HIS A 266 -10.51 -30.53 22.52
N GLN A 267 -9.18 -30.59 22.69
CA GLN A 267 -8.27 -29.65 22.03
C GLN A 267 -8.42 -29.63 20.49
N ALA A 268 -8.55 -30.81 19.88
CA ALA A 268 -8.67 -30.93 18.42
C ALA A 268 -9.98 -30.34 17.89
N GLU A 269 -11.09 -30.58 18.60
CA GLU A 269 -12.41 -30.04 18.28
C GLU A 269 -12.42 -28.51 18.42
N LEU A 270 -11.98 -28.00 19.57
CA LEU A 270 -11.89 -26.56 19.84
C LEU A 270 -11.00 -25.84 18.83
N ARG A 271 -9.87 -26.43 18.43
CA ARG A 271 -9.03 -25.88 17.35
C ARG A 271 -9.83 -25.71 16.06
N LYS A 272 -10.54 -26.75 15.63
CA LYS A 272 -11.33 -26.74 14.39
C LYS A 272 -12.46 -25.70 14.45
N GLU A 273 -13.16 -25.62 15.58
CA GLU A 273 -14.24 -24.65 15.79
C GLU A 273 -13.73 -23.21 15.80
N CYS A 274 -12.62 -22.93 16.49
CA CYS A 274 -11.98 -21.62 16.51
C CYS A 274 -11.55 -21.17 15.10
N LEU A 275 -10.85 -22.04 14.35
CA LEU A 275 -10.42 -21.73 12.98
C LEU A 275 -11.62 -21.43 12.08
N LYS A 276 -12.69 -22.23 12.18
CA LYS A 276 -13.95 -21.99 11.45
C LYS A 276 -14.59 -20.66 11.85
N MET A 277 -14.73 -20.38 13.15
CA MET A 277 -15.32 -19.15 13.68
C MET A 277 -14.56 -17.90 13.23
N TRP A 278 -13.23 -17.96 13.22
CA TRP A 278 -12.37 -16.84 12.83
C TRP A 278 -12.12 -16.74 11.32
N GLY A 279 -12.70 -17.66 10.53
CA GLY A 279 -12.51 -17.70 9.08
C GLY A 279 -11.04 -17.87 8.69
N ILE A 280 -10.33 -18.76 9.39
CA ILE A 280 -8.94 -19.15 9.11
C ILE A 280 -8.97 -20.55 8.48
N PRO A 281 -8.39 -20.75 7.28
CA PRO A 281 -8.28 -22.08 6.68
C PRO A 281 -7.46 -23.03 7.56
N ASP A 282 -7.95 -24.25 7.74
CA ASP A 282 -7.23 -25.32 8.44
C ASP A 282 -6.17 -25.93 7.51
N GLN A 283 -5.10 -25.17 7.30
CA GLN A 283 -3.99 -25.51 6.41
C GLN A 283 -2.67 -25.21 7.11
N VAL A 284 -1.64 -25.99 6.75
CA VAL A 284 -0.29 -25.76 7.26
C VAL A 284 0.27 -24.46 6.68
N ARG A 285 0.97 -23.67 7.51
CA ARG A 285 1.77 -22.53 7.03
C ARG A 285 2.99 -23.08 6.29
N VAL A 286 2.97 -23.05 4.96
CA VAL A 286 4.06 -23.55 4.10
C VAL A 286 4.81 -22.39 3.45
N ALA A 287 6.13 -22.49 3.40
CA ALA A 287 6.94 -21.55 2.64
C ALA A 287 6.55 -21.57 1.15
N PRO A 288 6.52 -20.43 0.45
CA PRO A 288 6.21 -20.39 -0.96
C PRO A 288 7.18 -21.24 -1.78
N THR A 289 6.66 -22.03 -2.72
CA THR A 289 7.50 -22.82 -3.63
C THR A 289 8.21 -21.90 -4.62
N ASN A 290 9.52 -22.10 -4.81
CA ASN A 290 10.27 -21.44 -5.88
C ASN A 290 9.83 -22.01 -7.24
N THR A 291 8.92 -21.31 -7.89
CA THR A 291 8.45 -21.64 -9.25
C THR A 291 9.13 -20.72 -10.25
N ASP A 292 9.52 -21.24 -11.41
CA ASP A 292 10.08 -20.40 -12.46
C ASP A 292 9.04 -19.39 -13.00
N ALA A 293 9.52 -18.26 -13.52
CA ALA A 293 8.67 -17.17 -13.97
C ALA A 293 7.66 -17.57 -15.06
N LYS A 294 8.01 -18.50 -15.96
CA LYS A 294 7.12 -18.94 -17.02
C LYS A 294 5.97 -19.77 -16.45
N THR A 295 6.29 -20.76 -15.62
CA THR A 295 5.26 -21.59 -14.97
C THR A 295 4.34 -20.74 -14.10
N LYS A 296 4.89 -19.78 -13.34
CA LYS A 296 4.08 -18.89 -12.52
C LYS A 296 3.18 -17.96 -13.33
N PHE A 297 3.68 -17.41 -14.44
CA PHE A 297 2.87 -16.63 -15.37
C PHE A 297 1.68 -17.44 -15.89
N LEU A 298 1.91 -18.69 -16.33
CA LEU A 298 0.85 -19.58 -16.82
C LEU A 298 -0.18 -19.90 -15.72
N GLN A 299 0.25 -20.09 -14.47
CA GLN A 299 -0.66 -20.27 -13.34
C GLN A 299 -1.56 -19.05 -13.10
N LEU A 300 -0.99 -17.83 -13.11
CA LEU A 300 -1.77 -16.60 -12.88
C LEU A 300 -2.84 -16.39 -13.95
N ILE A 301 -2.51 -16.61 -15.22
CA ILE A 301 -3.47 -16.48 -16.32
C ILE A 301 -4.34 -17.72 -16.52
N GLN A 302 -4.17 -18.76 -15.68
CA GLN A 302 -4.86 -20.05 -15.78
C GLN A 302 -4.69 -20.73 -17.15
N SER A 303 -3.54 -20.55 -17.79
CA SER A 303 -3.24 -21.02 -19.15
C SER A 303 -4.25 -20.56 -20.24
N ARG A 304 -4.97 -19.47 -20.00
CA ARG A 304 -5.94 -18.90 -20.96
C ARG A 304 -5.31 -17.79 -21.78
N ASP A 305 -5.77 -17.66 -23.02
CA ASP A 305 -5.55 -16.49 -23.89
C ASP A 305 -4.07 -16.06 -24.05
N ILE A 306 -3.13 -17.01 -24.04
CA ILE A 306 -1.68 -16.74 -24.13
C ILE A 306 -1.36 -15.90 -25.37
N GLU A 307 -2.03 -16.16 -26.48
CA GLU A 307 -1.87 -15.43 -27.75
C GLU A 307 -2.13 -13.93 -27.60
N THR A 308 -3.07 -13.53 -26.72
CA THR A 308 -3.38 -12.13 -26.42
C THR A 308 -2.13 -11.36 -26.01
N TYR A 309 -1.24 -11.99 -25.24
CA TYR A 309 -0.02 -11.37 -24.73
C TYR A 309 1.06 -11.18 -25.81
N SER A 310 0.89 -11.80 -26.98
CA SER A 310 1.80 -11.67 -28.12
C SER A 310 1.38 -10.60 -29.13
N TYR A 311 0.19 -9.99 -28.98
CA TYR A 311 -0.28 -8.95 -29.89
C TYR A 311 0.63 -7.71 -29.86
N LYS A 312 1.12 -7.33 -31.04
CA LYS A 312 1.82 -6.07 -31.26
C LYS A 312 0.81 -4.93 -31.48
N PRO A 313 1.14 -3.69 -31.08
CA PRO A 313 0.28 -2.55 -31.33
C PRO A 313 0.13 -2.31 -32.84
N THR A 314 -1.04 -1.86 -33.26
CA THR A 314 -1.26 -1.49 -34.67
C THR A 314 -0.65 -0.10 -34.91
N PRO A 315 0.19 0.11 -35.95
CA PRO A 315 0.73 1.43 -36.24
C PRO A 315 -0.36 2.47 -36.52
N LEU A 316 -0.22 3.66 -35.93
CA LEU A 316 -1.08 4.80 -36.26
C LEU A 316 -0.60 5.43 -37.58
N THR A 317 -1.44 5.33 -38.59
CA THR A 317 -1.28 5.84 -39.95
C THR A 317 -2.55 6.60 -40.33
N THR A 318 -2.56 7.37 -41.41
CA THR A 318 -3.78 8.05 -41.88
C THR A 318 -4.97 7.10 -42.00
N LYS A 319 -4.75 5.90 -42.57
CA LYS A 319 -5.78 4.86 -42.73
C LYS A 319 -6.32 4.30 -41.41
N THR A 320 -5.48 4.18 -40.38
CA THR A 320 -5.91 3.65 -39.07
C THR A 320 -6.49 4.75 -38.19
N LEU A 321 -6.04 6.01 -38.36
CA LEU A 321 -6.62 7.19 -37.74
C LEU A 321 -8.06 7.41 -38.21
N GLU A 322 -8.33 7.33 -39.52
CA GLU A 322 -9.67 7.45 -40.11
C GLU A 322 -10.68 6.39 -39.62
N LYS A 323 -10.18 5.25 -39.14
CA LYS A 323 -11.01 4.18 -38.55
C LYS A 323 -11.39 4.44 -37.10
N LEU A 324 -10.77 5.40 -36.43
CA LEU A 324 -11.16 5.76 -35.07
C LEU A 324 -12.52 6.45 -35.10
N SER A 325 -13.50 5.83 -34.48
CA SER A 325 -14.79 6.45 -34.21
C SER A 325 -14.88 6.76 -32.72
N HIS A 326 -15.72 7.71 -32.31
CA HIS A 326 -15.97 8.01 -30.88
C HIS A 326 -14.69 8.32 -30.07
N VAL A 327 -14.01 9.43 -30.38
CA VAL A 327 -12.75 9.87 -29.73
C VAL A 327 -12.76 9.76 -28.20
N LEU A 328 -13.91 10.03 -27.57
CA LEU A 328 -14.05 10.00 -26.12
C LEU A 328 -13.76 8.61 -25.51
N ASP A 329 -13.91 7.54 -26.28
CA ASP A 329 -13.68 6.14 -25.87
C ASP A 329 -12.22 5.83 -25.62
N TYR A 330 -11.33 6.68 -26.11
CA TYR A 330 -9.90 6.43 -26.15
C TYR A 330 -9.15 7.18 -25.06
N ARG A 331 -8.05 6.56 -24.68
CA ARG A 331 -7.05 7.11 -23.79
C ARG A 331 -5.70 7.08 -24.47
N CYS A 332 -4.80 7.96 -24.05
CA CYS A 332 -3.44 7.98 -24.56
C CYS A 332 -2.38 8.16 -23.49
N MET A 333 -1.21 7.59 -23.75
CA MET A 333 -0.04 7.66 -22.87
C MET A 333 1.24 7.73 -23.71
N VAL A 334 2.20 8.53 -23.24
CA VAL A 334 3.52 8.64 -23.87
C VAL A 334 4.33 7.41 -23.53
N SER A 335 5.07 6.89 -24.52
CA SER A 335 5.98 5.77 -24.37
C SER A 335 7.41 6.22 -24.60
N GLY A 336 8.36 5.64 -23.88
CA GLY A 336 9.79 5.86 -24.04
C GLY A 336 10.56 4.63 -24.52
N SER A 337 9.95 3.44 -24.54
CA SER A 337 10.65 2.19 -24.86
C SER A 337 9.68 1.11 -25.35
N GLU A 338 10.18 -0.08 -25.67
CA GLU A 338 9.33 -1.21 -26.03
C GLU A 338 8.60 -1.74 -24.78
N GLN A 339 7.30 -2.04 -24.95
CA GLN A 339 6.46 -2.66 -23.94
C GLN A 339 6.95 -4.10 -23.63
N LYS A 340 6.99 -4.44 -22.34
CA LYS A 340 7.29 -5.77 -21.81
C LYS A 340 6.26 -6.16 -20.75
N PHE A 341 6.16 -7.44 -20.45
CA PHE A 341 5.53 -7.93 -19.24
C PHE A 341 6.55 -8.05 -18.14
N LEU A 342 6.16 -7.69 -16.92
CA LEU A 342 6.97 -7.80 -15.72
C LEU A 342 6.22 -8.64 -14.69
N LEU A 343 6.90 -9.65 -14.14
CA LEU A 343 6.38 -10.56 -13.13
C LEU A 343 7.23 -10.47 -11.86
N GLY A 344 6.58 -10.13 -10.74
CA GLY A 344 7.15 -10.20 -9.41
C GLY A 344 6.86 -11.55 -8.76
N LEU A 345 7.90 -12.24 -8.31
CA LEU A 345 7.83 -13.47 -7.51
C LEU A 345 8.10 -13.22 -6.02
N GLY A 346 8.17 -11.94 -5.61
CA GLY A 346 8.50 -11.50 -4.27
C GLY A 346 9.90 -10.89 -4.19
N ARG A 347 10.05 -9.85 -3.39
CA ARG A 347 11.28 -9.10 -3.14
C ARG A 347 11.92 -8.68 -4.46
N SER A 348 13.22 -8.93 -4.61
CA SER A 348 14.00 -8.66 -5.81
C SER A 348 13.87 -9.72 -6.92
N GLN A 349 13.01 -10.73 -6.76
CA GLN A 349 12.77 -11.74 -7.81
C GLN A 349 11.78 -11.20 -8.83
N ILE A 350 12.29 -10.34 -9.71
CA ILE A 350 11.51 -9.65 -10.74
C ILE A 350 12.02 -10.09 -12.10
N TYR A 351 11.10 -10.47 -12.99
CA TYR A 351 11.41 -10.98 -14.31
C TYR A 351 10.65 -10.23 -15.38
N THR A 352 11.22 -10.13 -16.58
CA THR A 352 10.58 -9.49 -17.74
C THR A 352 10.53 -10.42 -18.94
N TRP A 353 9.52 -10.23 -19.78
CA TRP A 353 9.30 -10.99 -21.01
C TRP A 353 8.68 -10.08 -22.08
N GLY A 354 9.18 -10.13 -23.32
CA GLY A 354 8.74 -9.23 -24.41
C GLY A 354 7.45 -9.67 -25.12
N GLY A 355 6.78 -10.71 -24.63
CA GLY A 355 5.49 -11.17 -25.16
C GLY A 355 5.58 -12.19 -26.30
N ARG A 356 6.78 -12.51 -26.80
CA ARG A 356 6.94 -13.53 -27.86
C ARG A 356 7.12 -14.92 -27.25
N PRO A 357 6.41 -15.97 -27.72
CA PRO A 357 6.51 -17.31 -27.14
C PRO A 357 7.94 -17.92 -27.16
N ALA A 358 8.76 -17.52 -28.13
CA ALA A 358 10.15 -17.95 -28.25
C ALA A 358 11.11 -17.26 -27.27
N GLU A 359 10.73 -16.11 -26.71
CA GLU A 359 11.55 -15.38 -25.75
C GLU A 359 11.47 -16.00 -24.36
N ARG A 360 12.58 -15.92 -23.62
CA ARG A 360 12.65 -16.37 -22.22
C ARG A 360 12.33 -15.22 -21.28
N TRP A 361 11.88 -15.57 -20.08
CA TRP A 361 11.81 -14.62 -18.97
C TRP A 361 13.23 -14.29 -18.51
N VAL A 362 13.54 -12.99 -18.39
CA VAL A 362 14.87 -12.49 -18.01
C VAL A 362 14.76 -11.72 -16.70
N LYS A 363 15.64 -12.01 -15.74
CA LYS A 363 15.68 -11.31 -14.46
C LYS A 363 15.98 -9.83 -14.66
N LEU A 364 15.25 -8.97 -13.96
CA LEU A 364 15.41 -7.52 -13.99
C LEU A 364 16.43 -7.09 -12.94
N GLU A 365 17.56 -6.55 -13.39
CA GLU A 365 18.61 -6.03 -12.50
C GLU A 365 18.34 -4.56 -12.14
N LEU A 366 17.28 -4.33 -11.34
CA LEU A 366 16.97 -3.04 -10.73
C LEU A 366 16.85 -3.18 -9.22
N LYS A 367 17.33 -2.19 -8.47
CA LYS A 367 17.20 -2.12 -7.01
C LYS A 367 15.76 -1.75 -6.65
N THR A 368 14.86 -2.70 -6.77
CA THR A 368 13.44 -2.55 -6.43
C THR A 368 12.88 -3.89 -5.97
N GLU A 369 11.76 -3.83 -5.27
CA GLU A 369 11.06 -4.99 -4.76
C GLU A 369 9.59 -4.93 -5.18
N LEU A 370 9.02 -6.09 -5.48
CA LEU A 370 7.61 -6.21 -5.80
C LEU A 370 6.98 -7.37 -5.05
N PRO A 371 5.73 -7.20 -4.58
CA PRO A 371 4.96 -8.31 -4.04
C PRO A 371 4.92 -9.47 -5.03
N ARG A 372 4.98 -10.71 -4.51
CA ARG A 372 4.77 -11.91 -5.32
C ARG A 372 3.42 -11.85 -6.03
N ASP A 373 3.30 -12.61 -7.11
CA ASP A 373 2.06 -12.77 -7.85
C ASP A 373 1.56 -11.44 -8.44
N THR A 374 2.51 -10.57 -8.80
CA THR A 374 2.25 -9.26 -9.40
C THR A 374 2.67 -9.30 -10.86
N LEU A 375 1.71 -9.11 -11.78
CA LEU A 375 1.93 -9.11 -13.23
C LEU A 375 1.53 -7.77 -13.82
N LEU A 376 2.50 -7.10 -14.45
CA LEU A 376 2.37 -5.76 -15.01
C LEU A 376 2.71 -5.75 -16.49
N SER A 377 2.06 -4.87 -17.26
CA SER A 377 2.56 -4.40 -18.55
C SER A 377 3.34 -3.12 -18.31
N VAL A 378 4.60 -3.08 -18.73
CA VAL A 378 5.53 -2.01 -18.40
C VAL A 378 6.41 -1.64 -19.59
N GLU A 379 7.09 -0.51 -19.47
CA GLU A 379 8.29 -0.21 -20.25
C GLU A 379 9.43 0.14 -19.31
N ILE A 380 10.66 -0.16 -19.70
CA ILE A 380 11.87 0.24 -18.96
C ILE A 380 12.49 1.40 -19.70
N VAL A 381 12.47 2.57 -19.06
CA VAL A 381 12.88 3.85 -19.64
C VAL A 381 14.03 4.42 -18.81
N HIS A 382 14.90 5.19 -19.44
CA HIS A 382 15.91 5.95 -18.73
C HIS A 382 15.45 7.39 -18.57
N GLU A 383 15.04 7.73 -17.35
CA GLU A 383 14.75 9.11 -16.97
C GLU A 383 16.03 9.89 -16.73
N LEU A 384 15.96 11.19 -16.98
CA LEU A 384 17.04 12.15 -16.84
C LEU A 384 16.63 13.23 -15.86
N LYS A 385 17.52 13.57 -14.93
CA LYS A 385 17.34 14.67 -13.96
C LYS A 385 18.53 15.62 -14.01
N GLY A 386 18.27 16.93 -13.99
CA GLY A 386 19.27 17.98 -14.10
C GLY A 386 19.70 18.26 -15.55
N GLU A 387 20.67 19.16 -15.70
CA GLU A 387 21.08 19.73 -16.99
C GLU A 387 22.58 19.55 -17.27
N GLY A 388 22.93 19.59 -18.55
CA GLY A 388 24.32 19.56 -19.02
C GLY A 388 25.12 18.35 -18.50
N LYS A 389 26.33 18.61 -18.00
CA LYS A 389 27.24 17.56 -17.49
C LYS A 389 26.77 16.94 -16.17
N ALA A 390 25.93 17.64 -15.39
CA ALA A 390 25.41 17.17 -14.11
C ALA A 390 24.19 16.24 -14.25
N GLN A 391 23.70 16.04 -15.48
CA GLN A 391 22.53 15.21 -15.74
C GLN A 391 22.75 13.76 -15.29
N ARG A 392 21.83 13.26 -14.47
CA ARG A 392 21.81 11.87 -13.97
C ARG A 392 20.84 11.04 -14.79
N LYS A 393 21.25 9.83 -15.17
CA LYS A 393 20.42 8.85 -15.88
C LYS A 393 19.95 7.78 -14.90
N ILE A 394 18.64 7.62 -14.77
CA ILE A 394 17.99 6.76 -13.78
C ILE A 394 17.10 5.78 -14.54
N PRO A 395 17.33 4.46 -14.44
CA PRO A 395 16.40 3.50 -15.00
C PRO A 395 15.09 3.51 -14.18
N ALA A 396 13.97 3.60 -14.88
CA ALA A 396 12.63 3.66 -14.32
C ALA A 396 11.72 2.63 -15.00
N ILE A 397 10.81 2.06 -14.22
CA ILE A 397 9.74 1.19 -14.71
C ILE A 397 8.51 2.08 -14.86
N HIS A 398 8.06 2.33 -16.09
CA HIS A 398 6.75 2.95 -16.30
C HIS A 398 5.70 1.86 -16.42
N ILE A 399 4.63 1.97 -15.63
CA ILE A 399 3.51 1.03 -15.64
C ILE A 399 2.52 1.46 -16.73
N LEU A 400 2.30 0.58 -17.71
CA LEU A 400 1.38 0.79 -18.83
C LEU A 400 0.00 0.15 -18.58
N ASP A 401 -0.03 -0.98 -17.87
CA ASP A 401 -1.26 -1.60 -17.36
C ASP A 401 -0.91 -2.52 -16.17
N VAL A 402 -1.84 -2.71 -15.25
CA VAL A 402 -1.73 -3.64 -14.12
C VAL A 402 -2.69 -4.79 -14.36
N LEU A 403 -2.19 -6.03 -14.35
CA LEU A 403 -3.00 -7.21 -14.65
C LEU A 403 -3.31 -7.99 -13.37
N PHE A 404 -2.28 -8.23 -12.54
CA PHE A 404 -2.41 -8.90 -11.25
C PHE A 404 -1.64 -8.15 -10.17
N LEU A 405 -2.23 -8.03 -8.98
CA LEU A 405 -1.58 -7.48 -7.79
C LEU A 405 -1.73 -8.47 -6.63
N ASN A 406 -0.60 -8.98 -6.12
CA ASN A 406 -0.59 -9.93 -5.02
C ASN A 406 -1.53 -11.14 -5.23
N GLY A 407 -1.58 -11.65 -6.47
CA GLY A 407 -2.42 -12.79 -6.87
C GLY A 407 -3.88 -12.45 -7.18
N MET A 408 -4.30 -11.19 -7.00
CA MET A 408 -5.63 -10.74 -7.40
C MET A 408 -5.64 -10.31 -8.87
N ASP A 409 -6.57 -10.84 -9.65
CA ASP A 409 -6.81 -10.41 -11.03
C ASP A 409 -7.55 -9.07 -11.04
N VAL A 410 -6.87 -8.02 -11.48
CA VAL A 410 -7.45 -6.67 -11.57
C VAL A 410 -7.85 -6.30 -12.99
N ARG A 411 -7.64 -7.18 -13.99
CA ARG A 411 -8.05 -6.95 -15.39
C ARG A 411 -9.55 -6.64 -15.58
N PRO A 412 -10.49 -7.14 -14.74
CA PRO A 412 -11.90 -6.75 -14.83
C PRO A 412 -12.19 -5.29 -14.44
N GLN A 413 -11.29 -4.63 -13.71
CA GLN A 413 -11.45 -3.23 -13.31
C GLN A 413 -11.32 -2.29 -14.51
N HIS A 414 -11.87 -1.09 -14.42
CA HIS A 414 -11.76 -0.10 -15.51
C HIS A 414 -10.29 0.28 -15.75
N PHE A 415 -9.88 0.48 -17.01
CA PHE A 415 -8.50 0.81 -17.39
C PHE A 415 -7.86 1.93 -16.55
N ASN A 416 -8.58 3.04 -16.33
CA ASN A 416 -8.14 4.15 -15.47
C ASN A 416 -7.87 3.78 -13.98
N GLN A 417 -8.40 2.66 -13.47
CA GLN A 417 -8.12 2.17 -12.11
C GLN A 417 -6.83 1.33 -12.08
N ARG A 418 -6.42 0.79 -13.23
CA ARG A 418 -5.22 -0.05 -13.39
C ARG A 418 -3.98 0.75 -13.79
N VAL A 419 -4.12 2.04 -14.11
CA VAL A 419 -3.03 2.90 -14.59
C VAL A 419 -3.05 4.24 -13.85
N LYS A 420 -1.88 4.69 -13.38
CA LYS A 420 -1.75 5.93 -12.60
C LYS A 420 -1.80 7.20 -13.45
N GLU A 421 -1.17 7.18 -14.63
CA GLU A 421 -1.09 8.34 -15.51
C GLU A 421 -1.56 8.01 -16.92
N VAL A 422 -2.72 8.56 -17.29
CA VAL A 422 -3.26 8.43 -18.64
C VAL A 422 -4.08 9.66 -18.99
N TYR A 423 -3.99 10.11 -20.24
CA TYR A 423 -4.77 11.23 -20.75
C TYR A 423 -5.98 10.72 -21.51
N ARG A 424 -7.03 11.53 -21.53
CA ARG A 424 -8.09 11.29 -22.50
C ARG A 424 -7.61 11.73 -23.87
N LEU A 425 -8.00 11.01 -24.93
CA LEU A 425 -7.52 11.32 -26.28
C LEU A 425 -7.93 12.74 -26.70
N GLU A 426 -9.10 13.22 -26.27
CA GLU A 426 -9.55 14.59 -26.50
C GLU A 426 -8.71 15.67 -25.80
N GLU A 427 -7.86 15.28 -24.86
CA GLU A 427 -6.95 16.17 -24.12
C GLU A 427 -5.49 15.96 -24.51
N ILE A 428 -5.22 15.31 -25.66
CA ILE A 428 -3.86 15.00 -26.13
C ILE A 428 -2.95 16.24 -26.20
N GLN A 429 -3.50 17.44 -26.37
CA GLN A 429 -2.71 18.68 -26.33
C GLN A 429 -1.93 18.85 -25.01
N LYS A 430 -2.45 18.34 -23.88
CA LYS A 430 -1.77 18.38 -22.58
C LYS A 430 -0.45 17.61 -22.60
N ILE A 431 -0.33 16.59 -23.45
CA ILE A 431 0.92 15.84 -23.64
C ILE A 431 1.94 16.72 -24.37
N PHE A 432 1.52 17.39 -25.45
CA PHE A 432 2.42 18.21 -26.26
C PHE A 432 2.97 19.43 -25.49
N LEU A 433 2.21 19.98 -24.55
CA LEU A 433 2.67 21.06 -23.66
C LEU A 433 3.83 20.65 -22.74
N ARG A 434 4.10 19.35 -22.60
CA ARG A 434 5.16 18.80 -21.75
C ARG A 434 6.37 18.34 -22.57
N LEU A 435 6.34 18.53 -23.89
CA LEU A 435 7.42 18.19 -24.79
C LEU A 435 8.32 19.40 -25.02
N GLU A 436 9.62 19.18 -24.86
CA GLU A 436 10.63 20.21 -25.03
C GLU A 436 11.86 19.61 -25.72
N MET A 437 12.59 20.43 -26.49
CA MET A 437 13.89 20.03 -27.04
C MET A 437 14.98 20.26 -25.99
N LYS A 438 15.54 19.17 -25.45
CA LYS A 438 16.58 19.23 -24.40
C LYS A 438 17.89 18.61 -24.88
N VAL A 439 19.01 19.24 -24.52
CA VAL A 439 20.33 18.61 -24.70
C VAL A 439 20.49 17.55 -23.62
N ILE A 440 20.54 16.29 -24.04
CA ILE A 440 20.70 15.15 -23.13
C ILE A 440 22.13 14.63 -23.15
N LYS A 441 22.54 13.98 -22.06
CA LYS A 441 23.84 13.31 -21.98
C LYS A 441 23.97 12.27 -23.10
N SER A 442 25.15 12.22 -23.72
CA SER A 442 25.46 11.35 -24.86
C SER A 442 24.75 11.71 -26.18
N SER A 443 24.10 12.88 -26.29
CA SER A 443 23.54 13.37 -27.56
C SER A 443 24.55 14.08 -28.48
N GLY A 444 25.79 14.28 -28.03
CA GLY A 444 26.77 15.09 -28.77
C GLY A 444 26.42 16.58 -28.84
N GLY A 445 25.58 17.07 -27.93
CA GLY A 445 25.11 18.47 -27.94
C GLY A 445 23.87 18.71 -28.80
N ILE A 446 23.36 17.69 -29.48
CA ILE A 446 22.15 17.78 -30.32
C ILE A 446 20.91 17.66 -29.42
N PRO A 447 20.03 18.68 -29.36
CA PRO A 447 18.80 18.59 -28.60
C PRO A 447 17.92 17.43 -29.09
N ARG A 448 17.33 16.69 -28.15
CA ARG A 448 16.37 15.62 -28.40
C ARG A 448 15.03 15.99 -27.82
N LEU A 449 13.96 15.58 -28.52
CA LEU A 449 12.61 15.68 -27.99
C LEU A 449 12.56 14.95 -26.65
N SER A 450 12.06 15.63 -25.62
CA SER A 450 12.02 15.12 -24.25
C SER A 450 10.65 15.40 -23.66
N TYR A 451 10.06 14.40 -23.01
CA TYR A 451 8.80 14.53 -22.29
C TYR A 451 9.09 14.70 -20.80
N THR A 452 8.66 15.82 -20.22
CA THR A 452 8.89 16.12 -18.80
C THR A 452 7.77 15.56 -17.94
N GLY A 453 8.14 14.67 -17.01
CA GLY A 453 7.34 14.08 -15.92
C GLY A 453 6.83 15.11 -14.91
N ARG A 454 6.20 14.67 -13.81
CA ARG A 454 5.66 15.60 -12.79
C ARG A 454 6.75 16.12 -11.84
N ASP A 455 7.86 15.40 -11.73
CA ASP A 455 8.93 15.68 -10.75
C ASP A 455 10.25 16.04 -11.45
N ASP A 456 10.32 17.13 -12.23
CA ASP A 456 11.51 17.65 -12.96
C ASP A 456 12.35 16.66 -13.79
N ARG A 457 11.91 15.41 -13.87
CA ARG A 457 12.51 14.30 -14.59
C ARG A 457 11.93 14.27 -15.98
N HIS A 458 12.75 13.95 -16.97
CA HIS A 458 12.30 13.80 -18.35
C HIS A 458 12.89 12.56 -18.99
N PHE A 459 12.26 12.07 -20.05
CA PHE A 459 12.81 10.99 -20.87
C PHE A 459 12.59 11.30 -22.35
N VAL A 460 13.33 10.61 -23.21
CA VAL A 460 13.15 10.71 -24.67
C VAL A 460 11.99 9.80 -25.07
N PRO A 461 10.86 10.36 -25.54
CA PRO A 461 9.73 9.54 -25.94
C PRO A 461 10.00 8.84 -27.28
N SER A 462 9.53 7.61 -27.41
CA SER A 462 9.51 6.84 -28.67
C SER A 462 8.20 7.03 -29.43
N GLY A 463 7.12 7.43 -28.75
CA GLY A 463 5.81 7.60 -29.36
C GLY A 463 4.69 7.70 -28.34
N LEU A 464 3.48 7.43 -28.81
CA LEU A 464 2.25 7.53 -28.03
C LEU A 464 1.32 6.35 -28.29
N TYR A 465 0.92 5.67 -27.23
CA TYR A 465 -0.13 4.65 -27.29
C TYR A 465 -1.50 5.30 -27.27
N ILE A 466 -2.43 4.79 -28.10
CA ILE A 466 -3.86 5.10 -28.06
C ILE A 466 -4.61 3.80 -27.75
N VAL A 467 -5.37 3.79 -26.66
CA VAL A 467 -6.03 2.59 -26.10
C VAL A 467 -7.52 2.83 -26.05
N LYS A 468 -8.31 1.92 -26.65
CA LYS A 468 -9.78 1.91 -26.51
C LYS A 468 -10.14 1.43 -25.11
N THR A 469 -10.90 2.23 -24.37
CA THR A 469 -11.28 1.92 -22.97
C THR A 469 -12.77 1.67 -22.78
N VAL A 470 -13.57 1.86 -23.83
CA VAL A 470 -15.01 1.55 -23.85
C VAL A 470 -15.25 0.33 -24.72
N ASN A 471 -16.05 -0.60 -24.23
CA ASN A 471 -16.36 -1.85 -24.92
C ASN A 471 -17.59 -1.71 -25.81
N ASP A 472 -17.56 -2.35 -26.98
CA ASP A 472 -18.71 -2.38 -27.87
C ASP A 472 -19.88 -3.17 -27.23
N PRO A 473 -21.14 -2.80 -27.45
CA PRO A 473 -21.63 -1.72 -28.34
C PRO A 473 -21.79 -0.36 -27.64
N TRP A 474 -21.16 -0.15 -26.48
CA TRP A 474 -21.21 1.13 -25.79
C TRP A 474 -20.22 2.12 -26.40
N VAL A 475 -20.60 3.38 -26.43
CA VAL A 475 -19.76 4.50 -26.84
C VAL A 475 -19.97 5.67 -25.88
N MET A 476 -18.96 6.49 -25.65
CA MET A 476 -19.10 7.75 -24.93
C MET A 476 -19.46 8.89 -25.88
N ALA A 477 -20.39 9.72 -25.42
CA ALA A 477 -20.83 10.92 -26.08
C ALA A 477 -20.94 12.08 -25.08
N PHE A 478 -21.13 13.29 -25.59
CA PHE A 478 -21.34 14.49 -24.78
C PHE A 478 -22.77 15.00 -24.92
N SER A 479 -23.47 15.19 -23.80
CA SER A 479 -24.81 15.75 -23.78
C SER A 479 -24.73 17.26 -23.67
N LYS A 480 -25.17 17.99 -24.71
CA LYS A 480 -25.25 19.45 -24.70
C LYS A 480 -26.26 19.97 -23.68
N SER A 481 -27.41 19.31 -23.53
CA SER A 481 -28.46 19.72 -22.60
C SER A 481 -28.08 19.54 -21.13
N HIS A 482 -27.26 18.53 -20.81
CA HIS A 482 -26.83 18.25 -19.45
C HIS A 482 -25.39 18.68 -19.16
N ASN A 483 -24.70 19.24 -20.16
CA ASN A 483 -23.30 19.66 -20.11
C ASN A 483 -22.35 18.59 -19.52
N ARG A 484 -22.59 17.31 -19.82
CA ARG A 484 -21.87 16.16 -19.24
C ARG A 484 -21.76 15.00 -20.22
N LYS A 485 -20.68 14.21 -20.08
CA LYS A 485 -20.48 12.95 -20.81
C LYS A 485 -21.42 11.85 -20.33
N TYR A 486 -21.85 11.01 -21.25
CA TYR A 486 -22.70 9.85 -21.01
C TYR A 486 -22.27 8.67 -21.90
N PHE A 487 -22.71 7.48 -21.54
CA PHE A 487 -22.54 6.25 -22.31
C PHE A 487 -23.82 5.97 -23.09
N TYR A 488 -23.69 5.72 -24.38
CA TYR A 488 -24.78 5.35 -25.28
C TYR A 488 -24.56 3.94 -25.80
N ASN A 489 -25.59 3.10 -25.75
CA ASN A 489 -25.53 1.76 -26.31
C ASN A 489 -26.08 1.76 -27.73
N LEU A 490 -25.24 1.46 -28.72
CA LEU A 490 -25.64 1.50 -30.13
C LEU A 490 -26.68 0.43 -30.51
N LYS A 491 -26.77 -0.67 -29.75
CA LYS A 491 -27.73 -1.75 -30.03
C LYS A 491 -29.09 -1.51 -29.39
N THR A 492 -29.11 -1.12 -28.12
CA THR A 492 -30.35 -0.90 -27.36
C THR A 492 -30.89 0.53 -27.46
N GLN A 493 -30.09 1.45 -28.01
CA GLN A 493 -30.38 2.89 -28.11
C GLN A 493 -30.65 3.56 -26.74
N THR A 494 -30.03 3.04 -25.68
CA THR A 494 -30.18 3.57 -24.32
C THR A 494 -28.97 4.39 -23.88
N SER A 495 -29.21 5.48 -23.14
CA SER A 495 -28.19 6.37 -22.58
C SER A 495 -28.09 6.22 -21.06
N LYS A 496 -26.87 6.21 -20.51
CA LYS A 496 -26.59 6.22 -19.07
C LYS A 496 -25.49 7.23 -18.73
N PHE A 497 -25.68 8.02 -17.67
CA PHE A 497 -24.65 8.98 -17.20
C PHE A 497 -23.63 8.36 -16.24
N GLU A 498 -24.00 7.24 -15.63
CA GLU A 498 -23.12 6.38 -14.86
C GLU A 498 -22.43 5.38 -15.79
N VAL A 499 -21.24 4.90 -15.40
CA VAL A 499 -20.46 3.94 -16.19
C VAL A 499 -21.16 2.57 -16.14
N PRO A 500 -21.71 2.06 -17.26
CA PRO A 500 -22.25 0.70 -17.29
C PRO A 500 -21.10 -0.30 -17.16
N VAL A 501 -21.25 -1.37 -16.38
CA VAL A 501 -20.20 -2.39 -16.21
C VAL A 501 -19.84 -3.03 -17.55
N GLU A 502 -20.81 -3.23 -18.43
CA GLU A 502 -20.63 -3.82 -19.76
C GLU A 502 -19.91 -2.89 -20.74
N SER A 503 -19.81 -1.59 -20.40
CA SER A 503 -19.06 -0.60 -21.19
C SER A 503 -17.56 -0.64 -20.91
N ILE A 504 -17.11 -1.34 -19.87
CA ILE A 504 -15.70 -1.39 -19.51
C ILE A 504 -14.96 -2.31 -20.49
N ALA A 505 -14.02 -1.76 -21.27
CA ALA A 505 -13.20 -2.58 -22.16
C ALA A 505 -12.30 -3.53 -21.34
N PRO A 506 -12.40 -4.86 -21.57
CA PRO A 506 -11.54 -5.81 -20.88
C PRO A 506 -10.10 -5.72 -21.39
N PHE A 507 -9.15 -6.24 -20.59
CA PHE A 507 -7.72 -6.21 -20.92
C PHE A 507 -7.41 -6.64 -22.35
N HIS A 508 -7.97 -7.76 -22.83
CA HIS A 508 -7.66 -8.26 -24.18
C HIS A 508 -8.09 -7.28 -25.28
N VAL A 509 -9.18 -6.52 -25.11
CA VAL A 509 -9.62 -5.48 -26.04
C VAL A 509 -8.67 -4.28 -25.97
N CYS A 510 -8.41 -3.77 -24.76
CA CYS A 510 -7.49 -2.65 -24.56
C CYS A 510 -6.12 -2.95 -25.16
N PHE A 511 -5.64 -4.18 -24.95
CA PHE A 511 -4.33 -4.62 -25.40
C PHE A 511 -4.30 -4.85 -26.89
N SER A 512 -5.14 -5.73 -27.45
CA SER A 512 -5.06 -6.11 -28.87
C SER A 512 -5.41 -4.96 -29.83
N ALA A 513 -6.34 -4.07 -29.46
CA ALA A 513 -6.78 -2.97 -30.31
C ALA A 513 -5.95 -1.68 -30.16
N ARG A 514 -4.89 -1.70 -29.34
CA ARG A 514 -4.07 -0.50 -29.10
C ARG A 514 -3.34 -0.05 -30.37
N LEU A 515 -3.35 1.25 -30.58
CA LEU A 515 -2.59 1.88 -31.64
C LEU A 515 -1.29 2.46 -31.06
N PHE A 516 -0.24 2.48 -31.86
CA PHE A 516 1.01 3.14 -31.51
C PHE A 516 1.40 4.16 -32.57
N TRP A 517 1.53 5.42 -32.17
CA TRP A 517 2.03 6.49 -33.00
C TRP A 517 3.51 6.71 -32.70
N GLU A 518 4.36 6.16 -33.56
CA GLU A 518 5.81 6.26 -33.43
C GLU A 518 6.29 7.68 -33.77
N TRP A 519 7.15 8.24 -32.91
CA TRP A 519 7.77 9.57 -33.08
C TRP A 519 9.23 9.45 -33.50
N GLY A 520 9.46 8.66 -34.55
CA GLY A 520 10.77 8.49 -35.15
C GLY A 520 11.14 9.60 -36.14
N GLU A 521 12.21 9.35 -36.91
CA GLU A 521 12.68 10.25 -37.96
C GLU A 521 11.56 10.57 -38.97
N GLY A 522 11.46 11.84 -39.36
CA GLY A 522 10.43 12.33 -40.28
C GLY A 522 9.06 12.63 -39.66
N VAL A 523 8.87 12.49 -38.34
CA VAL A 523 7.62 12.86 -37.65
C VAL A 523 7.78 14.13 -36.82
N GLN A 524 7.27 15.27 -37.31
CA GLN A 524 7.33 16.53 -36.57
C GLN A 524 6.21 16.65 -35.53
N ILE A 525 6.60 16.62 -34.26
CA ILE A 525 5.74 16.75 -33.07
C ILE A 525 5.95 18.10 -32.36
N HIS A 526 7.14 18.67 -32.47
CA HIS A 526 7.51 19.95 -31.86
C HIS A 526 8.16 20.87 -32.90
N GLU A 527 7.79 22.15 -32.89
CA GLU A 527 8.21 23.13 -33.92
C GLU A 527 9.74 23.27 -34.00
N SER A 528 10.41 23.23 -32.85
CA SER A 528 11.88 23.29 -32.77
C SER A 528 12.62 21.99 -33.17
N GLN A 529 11.94 20.95 -33.64
CA GLN A 529 12.63 19.76 -34.17
C GLN A 529 13.30 20.07 -35.50
N LYS A 530 14.61 19.81 -35.59
CA LYS A 530 15.41 19.98 -36.80
C LYS A 530 15.40 18.68 -37.62
N GLN A 531 14.31 18.40 -38.34
CA GLN A 531 14.21 17.27 -39.26
C GLN A 531 13.21 17.57 -40.38
N ASP A 532 13.44 17.00 -41.57
CA ASP A 532 12.51 17.13 -42.69
C ASP A 532 11.29 16.22 -42.47
N PRO A 533 10.06 16.77 -42.44
CA PRO A 533 8.86 15.96 -42.28
C PRO A 533 8.69 15.01 -43.47
N ASN A 534 8.44 13.73 -43.18
CA ASN A 534 8.04 12.78 -44.20
C ASN A 534 6.53 12.91 -44.43
N ALA A 535 6.13 13.24 -45.65
CA ALA A 535 4.72 13.44 -46.04
C ALA A 535 3.84 12.19 -45.82
N ASP A 536 4.43 10.99 -45.81
CA ASP A 536 3.71 9.73 -45.59
C ASP A 536 3.45 9.45 -44.10
N LYS A 537 4.05 10.22 -43.18
CA LYS A 537 3.87 10.06 -41.74
C LYS A 537 2.88 11.08 -41.17
N LEU A 538 2.13 10.66 -40.15
CA LEU A 538 1.16 11.54 -39.49
C LEU A 538 1.86 12.66 -38.72
N SER A 539 1.50 13.90 -39.04
CA SER A 539 1.91 15.09 -38.28
C SER A 539 1.06 15.29 -37.02
N LYS A 540 1.60 16.03 -36.06
CA LYS A 540 0.83 16.49 -34.88
C LYS A 540 -0.45 17.23 -35.27
N ASP A 541 -0.38 18.10 -36.27
CA ASP A 541 -1.54 18.90 -36.69
C ASP A 541 -2.62 18.05 -37.33
N ALA A 542 -2.26 17.02 -38.11
CA ALA A 542 -3.22 16.08 -38.68
C ALA A 542 -3.99 15.32 -37.59
N VAL A 543 -3.29 14.83 -36.57
CA VAL A 543 -3.91 14.13 -35.43
C VAL A 543 -4.80 15.06 -34.60
N LEU A 544 -4.33 16.27 -34.29
CA LEU A 544 -5.11 17.28 -33.56
C LEU A 544 -6.33 17.75 -34.35
N HIS A 545 -6.20 17.93 -35.67
CA HIS A 545 -7.32 18.28 -36.54
C HIS A 545 -8.37 17.17 -36.55
N PHE A 546 -7.95 15.91 -36.74
CA PHE A 546 -8.85 14.76 -36.68
C PHE A 546 -9.63 14.71 -35.36
N ILE A 547 -8.93 14.84 -34.23
CA ILE A 547 -9.54 14.81 -32.90
C ILE A 547 -10.55 15.95 -32.73
N ARG A 548 -10.23 17.18 -33.18
CA ARG A 548 -11.15 18.33 -33.13
C ARG A 548 -12.41 18.11 -33.97
N MET A 549 -12.27 17.57 -35.18
CA MET A 549 -13.39 17.29 -36.07
C MET A 549 -14.33 16.20 -35.53
N HIS A 550 -13.80 15.26 -34.75
CA HIS A 550 -14.55 14.13 -34.18
C HIS A 550 -14.91 14.30 -32.70
N GLN A 551 -14.72 15.51 -32.15
CA GLN A 551 -15.25 15.90 -30.86
C GLN A 551 -16.63 16.57 -31.04
N PRO A 552 -17.65 16.22 -30.22
CA PRO A 552 -18.87 17.00 -30.17
C PRO A 552 -18.53 18.41 -29.69
N SER A 553 -18.81 19.41 -30.53
CA SER A 553 -18.53 20.81 -30.24
C SER A 553 -19.11 21.25 -28.89
N SER A 554 -18.23 21.47 -27.90
CA SER A 554 -18.44 22.47 -26.87
C SER A 554 -18.26 23.82 -27.57
N SER A 555 -19.35 24.48 -27.91
CA SER A 555 -19.34 25.78 -28.58
C SER A 555 -18.58 26.84 -27.76
N GLY A 556 -17.59 27.48 -28.39
CA GLY A 556 -17.26 28.88 -28.16
C GLY A 556 -16.04 29.22 -27.31
N CYS A 557 -14.83 29.07 -27.87
CA CYS A 557 -13.80 30.10 -27.67
C CYS A 557 -13.48 30.67 -29.05
N ARG A 558 -13.90 31.91 -29.30
CA ARG A 558 -13.41 32.71 -30.42
C ARG A 558 -11.92 32.89 -30.20
N GLU A 559 -11.13 32.52 -31.21
CA GLU A 559 -9.78 33.05 -31.39
C GLU A 559 -9.93 34.55 -31.63
N GLU A 560 -9.57 35.36 -30.63
CA GLU A 560 -9.14 36.74 -30.90
C GLU A 560 -7.68 36.69 -31.37
N ARG A 561 -7.45 37.43 -32.45
CA ARG A 561 -6.24 37.45 -33.29
C ARG A 561 -4.99 37.90 -32.55
#